data_AF-A0A957ZTT1-F1
#
_entry.id   AF-A0A957ZTT1-F1
#
_cell.length_a   1.000
_cell.length_b   1.000
_cell.length_c   1.000
_cell.angle_alpha   90.00
_cell.angle_beta   90.00
_cell.angle_gamma   90.00
#
_symmetry.space_group_name_H-M   'P 1'
#
loop_
_entity.id
_entity.type
_entity.pdbx_description
1 polymer ?
#
loop_
_entity_poly.entity_id
_entity_poly.type
_entity_poly.pdbx_seq_one_letter_code
_entity_poly.pdbx_strand_id
1 'polypeptide(L)' 'MKIQLYDTTLRDGTQGEGVNFSCDDKLRIARRLDAFGVDY' A
#
# COMPACT_ATOMS: atom_id res chain seq x y z
N MET A 1 17.48 18.34 1.57
CA MET A 1 17.03 17.24 0.69
C MET A 1 15.88 16.55 1.41
N LYS A 2 14.68 16.46 0.81
CA LYS A 2 13.53 15.77 1.41
C LYS A 2 13.46 14.35 0.81
N ILE A 3 13.37 13.33 1.66
CA ILE A 3 13.13 11.95 1.23
C ILE A 3 11.61 11.75 1.12
N GLN A 4 11.17 11.03 0.10
CA GLN A 4 9.77 10.65 -0.09
C GLN A 4 9.65 9.13 -0.11
N LEU A 5 8.59 8.61 0.50
CA LEU A 5 8.29 7.19 0.50
C LEU A 5 7.18 6.88 -0.52
N TYR A 6 7.45 5.92 -1.41
CA TYR A 6 6.50 5.42 -2.40
C TYR A 6 6.19 3.96 -2.09
N ASP A 7 4.98 3.67 -1.62
CA ASP A 7 4.51 2.32 -1.30
C ASP A 7 3.98 1.62 -2.55
N THR A 8 4.43 0.38 -2.75
CA THR A 8 3.98 -0.46 -3.87
C THR A 8 3.20 -1.69 -3.40
N THR A 9 2.78 -1.73 -2.13
CA THR A 9 2.12 -2.90 -1.50
C THR A 9 0.86 -3.31 -2.26
N LEU A 10 0.02 -2.34 -2.66
CA LEU A 10 -1.25 -2.61 -3.35
C LEU A 10 -1.12 -2.78 -4.86
N ARG A 11 0.10 -2.68 -5.41
CA ARG A 11 0.41 -2.86 -6.82
C ARG A 11 1.34 -4.05 -7.00
N ASP A 12 2.62 -3.87 -6.71
CA ASP A 12 3.67 -4.88 -6.89
C ASP A 12 3.54 -5.97 -5.83
N GLY A 13 3.18 -5.60 -4.61
CA GLY A 13 2.91 -6.54 -3.51
C GLY A 13 1.76 -7.51 -3.79
N THR A 14 0.93 -7.27 -4.81
CA THR A 14 -0.16 -8.17 -5.23
C THR A 14 0.19 -9.08 -6.41
N GLN A 15 1.41 -9.01 -6.95
CA GLN A 15 1.81 -9.82 -8.10
C GLN A 15 2.19 -11.27 -7.73
N GLY A 16 2.31 -11.58 -6.44
CA GLY A 16 2.60 -12.91 -5.94
C GLY A 16 1.41 -13.85 -6.06
N GLU A 17 1.67 -15.11 -6.44
CA GLU A 17 0.65 -16.14 -6.48
C GLU A 17 0.01 -16.34 -5.09
N GLY A 18 -1.31 -16.39 -5.03
CA GLY A 18 -2.07 -16.49 -3.79
C GLY A 18 -2.25 -15.17 -3.02
N VAL A 19 -1.71 -14.04 -3.50
CA VAL A 19 -1.97 -12.73 -2.91
C VAL A 19 -3.22 -12.12 -3.55
N ASN A 20 -4.31 -12.08 -2.81
CA ASN A 20 -5.54 -11.43 -3.25
C ASN A 20 -6.18 -10.63 -2.11
N PHE A 21 -6.22 -9.31 -2.25
CA PHE A 21 -6.90 -8.41 -1.32
C PHE A 21 -8.29 -8.08 -1.83
N SER A 22 -9.28 -8.19 -0.96
CA SER A 22 -10.60 -7.61 -1.24
C SER A 22 -10.50 -6.08 -1.35
N CYS A 23 -11.50 -5.43 -1.94
CA CYS A 23 -11.54 -3.97 -2.00
C CYS A 23 -11.48 -3.33 -0.60
N ASP A 24 -12.12 -3.94 0.39
CA ASP A 24 -12.12 -3.46 1.77
C ASP A 24 -10.73 -3.59 2.43
N ASP A 25 -10.01 -4.67 2.15
CA ASP A 25 -8.63 -4.84 2.61
C ASP A 25 -7.72 -3.76 2.01
N LYS A 26 -7.85 -3.49 0.71
CA LYS A 26 -7.10 -2.42 0.03
C LYS A 26 -7.37 -1.06 0.68
N LEU A 27 -8.64 -0.75 1.00
CA LEU A 27 -9.00 0.49 1.68
C LEU A 27 -8.43 0.56 3.10
N ARG A 28 -8.43 -0.53 3.87
CA ARG A 28 -7.81 -0.58 5.20
C ARG A 28 -6.30 -0.38 5.14
N ILE A 29 -5.63 -1.00 4.17
CA ILE A 29 -4.18 -0.85 3.97
C ILE A 29 -3.86 0.60 3.59
N ALA A 30 -4.55 1.17 2.60
CA ALA A 30 -4.34 2.56 2.18
C ALA A 30 -4.49 3.56 3.34
N ARG A 31 -5.53 3.41 4.18
CA ARG A 31 -5.71 4.27 5.36
C ARG A 31 -4.59 4.12 6.39
N ARG A 32 -4.00 2.93 6.53
CA ARG A 32 -2.87 2.71 7.44
C ARG A 32 -1.58 3.31 6.89
N LEU A 33 -1.35 3.23 5.58
CA LEU A 33 -0.20 3.87 4.92
C LEU A 33 -0.28 5.40 5.05
N ASP A 34 -1.47 5.97 4.83
CA ASP A 34 -1.72 7.39 5.03
C ASP A 34 -1.48 7.81 6.50
N ALA A 35 -2.03 7.07 7.47
CA ALA A 35 -1.80 7.33 8.89
C ALA A 35 -0.33 7.16 9.32
N PHE A 36 0.43 6.31 8.63
CA PHE A 36 1.87 6.14 8.84
C PHE A 36 2.68 7.32 8.24
N GLY A 37 2.11 8.06 7.29
CA GLY A 37 2.74 9.20 6.63
C GLY A 37 3.52 8.83 5.37
N VAL A 38 3.10 7.78 4.65
CA VAL A 38 3.63 7.48 3.31
C VAL A 38 3.21 8.61 2.35
N ASP A 39 4.14 9.10 1.52
CA ASP A 39 3.83 10.19 0.60
C ASP A 39 2.97 9.73 -0.60
N TYR A 40 3.15 8.49 -1.07
CA TYR A 40 2.52 7.94 -2.28
C TYR A 40 2.31 6.43 -2.22
#